data_AF-A0AAU4BER6-F1
#
_entry.id   AF-A0AAU4BER6-F1
#
_cell.length_a   1.000
_cell.length_b   1.000
_cell.length_c   1.000
_cell.angle_alpha   90.00
_cell.angle_beta   90.00
_cell.angle_gamma   90.00
#
_symmetry.space_group_name_H-M   'P 1'
#
loop_
_entity.id
_entity.type
_entity.pdbx_description
1 polymer ?
#
loop_
_entity_poly.entity_id
_entity_poly.type
_entity_poly.pdbx_seq_one_letter_code
_entity_poly.pdbx_strand_id
1 'polypeptide(L)'
;MGDSYTKANFSQMQQAQADFTLAYRALVDELDDLEKNLENNLSQWQGGAQSAYWEAKRQWDTAAAHIGQILNQLGVTIGEAHSNYSGAEKANLNIWSG
;
A
#
# COMPACT_ATOMS: atom_id res chain seq x y z
N MET A 1 31.95 2.82 1.56
CA MET A 1 31.00 3.24 2.62
C MET A 1 29.61 3.58 2.09
N GLY A 2 29.42 4.04 0.84
CA GLY A 2 28.07 4.30 0.28
C GLY A 2 27.23 3.03 0.00
N ASP A 3 27.89 1.93 -0.38
CA ASP A 3 27.19 0.71 -0.81
C ASP A 3 26.34 0.04 0.28
N SER A 4 26.95 -0.20 1.43
CA SER A 4 26.28 -0.84 2.57
C SER A 4 25.13 0.02 3.13
N TYR A 5 25.26 1.35 3.08
CA TYR A 5 24.22 2.28 3.52
C TYR A 5 23.01 2.25 2.58
N THR A 6 23.25 2.27 1.27
CA THR A 6 22.18 2.18 0.25
C THR A 6 21.43 0.85 0.34
N LYS A 7 22.14 -0.28 0.47
CA LYS A 7 21.52 -1.61 0.66
C LYS A 7 20.68 -1.68 1.94
N ALA A 8 21.18 -1.17 3.06
CA ALA A 8 20.43 -1.13 4.31
C ALA A 8 19.14 -0.31 4.20
N ASN A 9 19.19 0.85 3.55
CA ASN A 9 18.01 1.67 3.29
C ASN A 9 16.99 0.94 2.40
N PHE A 10 17.43 0.23 1.35
CA PHE A 10 16.55 -0.56 0.51
C PHE A 10 15.81 -1.65 1.29
N SER A 11 16.52 -2.41 2.12
CA SER A 11 15.89 -3.42 2.97
C SER A 11 14.86 -2.82 3.93
N GLN A 12 15.14 -1.64 4.49
CA GLN A 12 14.18 -0.91 5.33
C GLN A 12 12.94 -0.46 4.54
N MET A 13 13.10 0.00 3.30
CA MET A 13 11.99 0.40 2.44
C MET A 13 11.11 -0.81 2.06
N GLN A 14 11.72 -1.96 1.76
CA GLN A 14 10.97 -3.20 1.49
C GLN A 14 10.18 -3.65 2.72
N GLN A 15 10.78 -3.58 3.91
CA GLN A 15 10.07 -3.89 5.15
C GLN A 15 8.90 -2.95 5.38
N ALA A 16 9.11 -1.63 5.23
CA ALA A 16 8.05 -0.65 5.38
C ALA A 16 6.90 -0.89 4.38
N GLN A 17 7.21 -1.23 3.12
CA GLN A 17 6.20 -1.60 2.12
C GLN A 17 5.37 -2.82 2.55
N ALA A 18 6.03 -3.85 3.10
CA ALA A 18 5.35 -5.03 3.62
C ALA A 18 4.42 -4.68 4.79
N ASP A 19 4.91 -3.87 5.73
CA ASP A 19 4.15 -3.41 6.89
C ASP A 19 2.91 -2.60 6.46
N PHE A 20 3.08 -1.67 5.51
CA PHE A 20 1.96 -0.91 4.95
C PHE A 20 0.96 -1.80 4.22
N THR A 21 1.43 -2.83 3.51
CA THR A 21 0.54 -3.79 2.84
C THR A 21 -0.30 -4.57 3.84
N LEU A 22 0.29 -4.97 4.97
CA LEU A 22 -0.43 -5.64 6.05
C LEU A 22 -1.45 -4.71 6.71
N ALA A 23 -1.06 -3.47 7.03
CA ALA A 23 -1.97 -2.48 7.59
C ALA A 23 -3.13 -2.16 6.64
N TYR A 24 -2.88 -2.11 5.33
CA TYR A 24 -3.91 -1.90 4.32
C TYR A 24 -4.89 -3.06 4.24
N ARG A 25 -4.42 -4.31 4.31
CA ARG A 25 -5.32 -5.48 4.36
C ARG A 25 -6.21 -5.45 5.59
N ALA A 26 -5.63 -5.16 6.76
CA ALA A 26 -6.40 -5.02 7.99
C ALA A 26 -7.46 -3.90 7.90
N LEU A 27 -7.14 -2.77 7.24
CA LEU A 27 -8.12 -1.71 6.98
C LEU A 27 -9.27 -2.20 6.10
N VAL A 28 -8.97 -2.89 4.99
CA VAL A 28 -10.01 -3.41 4.08
C VAL A 28 -10.90 -4.44 4.80
N ASP A 29 -10.30 -5.35 5.56
CA ASP A 29 -11.04 -6.36 6.33
C ASP A 29 -11.99 -5.70 7.36
N GLU A 30 -11.52 -4.67 8.07
CA GLU A 30 -12.36 -3.92 9.02
C GLU A 30 -13.51 -3.18 8.33
N LEU A 31 -13.27 -2.60 7.15
CA LEU A 31 -14.33 -1.94 6.36
C LEU A 31 -15.36 -2.96 5.87
N ASP A 32 -14.94 -4.12 5.38
CA ASP A 32 -15.82 -5.20 4.95
C ASP A 32 -16.69 -5.72 6.11
N ASP A 33 -16.11 -5.86 7.30
CA ASP A 33 -16.84 -6.30 8.48
C ASP A 33 -17.80 -5.23 9.02
N LEU A 34 -17.40 -3.95 8.97
CA LEU A 34 -18.28 -2.82 9.25
C LEU A 34 -19.48 -2.83 8.29
N GLU A 35 -19.24 -2.98 6.99
CA GLU A 35 -20.27 -3.02 5.96
C GLU A 35 -21.28 -4.14 6.20
N LYS A 36 -20.82 -5.37 6.39
CA LYS A 36 -21.70 -6.50 6.71
C LYS A 36 -22.57 -6.20 7.92
N ASN A 37 -22.00 -5.64 8.99
CA ASN A 37 -22.74 -5.32 10.20
C ASN A 37 -23.82 -4.25 9.98
N LEU A 38 -23.50 -3.19 9.23
CA LEU A 38 -24.43 -2.09 8.95
C LEU A 38 -25.53 -2.51 7.97
N GLU A 39 -25.17 -3.25 6.91
CA GLU A 39 -26.11 -3.69 5.87
C GLU A 39 -27.15 -4.68 6.39
N ASN A 40 -26.81 -5.51 7.39
CA ASN A 40 -27.73 -6.47 8.01
C ASN A 40 -29.07 -5.86 8.47
N ASN A 41 -29.07 -4.60 8.91
CA ASN A 41 -30.26 -3.91 9.40
C ASN A 41 -30.60 -2.63 8.61
N LEU A 42 -29.89 -2.37 7.51
CA LEU A 42 -30.03 -1.13 6.73
C LEU A 42 -31.46 -0.93 6.19
N SER A 43 -32.14 -2.03 5.84
CA SER A 43 -33.54 -2.00 5.39
C SER A 43 -34.52 -1.50 6.46
N GLN A 44 -34.16 -1.62 7.74
CA GLN A 44 -34.97 -1.17 8.88
C GLN A 44 -34.70 0.30 9.23
N TRP A 45 -33.64 0.90 8.67
CA TRP A 45 -33.29 2.28 8.92
C TRP A 45 -34.20 3.22 8.12
N GLN A 46 -34.52 4.38 8.69
CA GLN A 46 -35.30 5.41 8.01
C GLN A 46 -34.50 6.01 6.84
N GLY A 47 -35.18 6.48 5.79
CA GLY A 47 -34.54 6.87 4.51
C GLY A 47 -33.38 7.88 4.62
N GLY A 48 -33.39 8.77 5.62
CA GLY A 48 -32.27 9.68 5.88
C GLY A 48 -30.99 8.98 6.36
N ALA A 49 -31.14 7.98 7.23
CA ALA A 49 -30.01 7.19 7.71
C ALA A 49 -29.45 6.26 6.62
N GLN A 50 -30.30 5.72 5.75
CA GLN A 50 -29.85 4.96 4.58
C GLN A 50 -28.99 5.83 3.65
N SER A 51 -29.44 7.06 3.37
CA SER A 51 -28.69 7.99 2.51
C SER A 51 -27.33 8.36 3.10
N ALA A 52 -27.29 8.64 4.41
CA ALA A 52 -26.05 8.94 5.13
C ALA A 52 -25.07 7.75 5.13
N TYR A 53 -25.58 6.53 5.28
CA TYR A 53 -24.78 5.31 5.16
C TYR A 53 -24.11 5.21 3.78
N TRP A 54 -24.87 5.33 2.69
CA TRP A 54 -24.30 5.25 1.34
C TRP A 54 -23.28 6.35 1.04
N GLU A 55 -23.48 7.53 1.59
CA GLU A 55 -22.51 8.62 1.50
C GLU A 55 -21.21 8.28 2.23
N ALA A 56 -21.31 7.82 3.48
CA ALA A 56 -20.15 7.39 4.26
C ALA A 56 -19.42 6.22 3.58
N LYS A 57 -20.18 5.26 3.05
CA LYS A 57 -19.64 4.11 2.30
C LYS A 57 -18.77 4.54 1.13
N ARG A 58 -19.31 5.42 0.29
CA ARG A 58 -18.55 5.97 -0.83
C ARG A 58 -17.26 6.66 -0.37
N GLN A 59 -17.27 7.37 0.76
CA GLN A 59 -16.09 8.07 1.27
C GLN A 59 -14.98 7.11 1.71
N TRP A 60 -15.30 6.10 2.53
CA TRP A 60 -14.28 5.14 2.98
C TRP A 60 -13.80 4.24 1.84
N ASP A 61 -14.68 3.83 0.92
CA ASP A 61 -14.30 3.03 -0.26
C ASP A 61 -13.30 3.79 -1.14
N THR A 62 -13.57 5.07 -1.37
CA THR A 62 -12.68 5.95 -2.13
C THR A 62 -11.32 6.10 -1.44
N ALA A 63 -11.31 6.30 -0.12
CA ALA A 63 -10.08 6.44 0.65
C ALA A 63 -9.25 5.14 0.64
N ALA A 64 -9.88 3.99 0.85
CA ALA A 64 -9.21 2.68 0.81
C ALA A 64 -8.64 2.39 -0.58
N ALA A 65 -9.40 2.66 -1.65
CA ALA A 65 -8.89 2.51 -3.02
C ALA A 65 -7.66 3.39 -3.27
N HIS A 66 -7.69 4.64 -2.82
CA HIS A 66 -6.57 5.57 -2.97
C HIS A 66 -5.30 5.09 -2.22
N ILE A 67 -5.45 4.57 -1.00
CA ILE A 67 -4.34 3.96 -0.26
C ILE A 67 -3.75 2.79 -1.06
N GLY A 68 -4.60 1.89 -1.58
CA GLY A 68 -4.18 0.78 -2.42
C GLY A 68 -3.38 1.22 -3.65
N GLN A 69 -3.79 2.31 -4.30
CA GLN A 69 -3.05 2.88 -5.44
C GLN A 69 -1.66 3.39 -5.03
N ILE A 70 -1.57 4.12 -3.91
CA ILE A 70 -0.29 4.63 -3.40
C ILE A 70 0.67 3.47 -3.07
N LEU A 71 0.16 2.41 -2.44
CA LEU A 71 0.99 1.25 -2.09
C LEU A 71 1.49 0.47 -3.31
N ASN A 72 0.67 0.35 -4.36
CA ASN A 72 1.12 -0.22 -5.63
C ASN A 72 2.22 0.64 -6.27
N GLN A 73 2.04 1.96 -6.29
CA GLN A 73 3.05 2.88 -6.83
C GLN A 73 4.36 2.83 -6.03
N LEU A 74 4.26 2.73 -4.70
CA LEU A 74 5.41 2.57 -3.81
C LEU A 74 6.18 1.27 -4.14
N GLY A 75 5.47 0.15 -4.30
CA GLY A 75 6.08 -1.13 -4.66
C GLY A 75 6.83 -1.09 -6.00
N VAL A 76 6.23 -0.48 -7.03
CA VAL A 76 6.88 -0.29 -8.34
C VAL A 76 8.15 0.56 -8.18
N THR A 77 8.07 1.67 -7.46
CA THR A 77 9.19 2.61 -7.27
C THR A 77 10.37 1.95 -6.55
N ILE A 78 10.10 1.14 -5.52
CA ILE A 78 11.13 0.38 -4.81
C ILE A 78 11.79 -0.66 -5.74
N GLY A 79 11.00 -1.36 -6.56
CA GLY A 79 11.50 -2.34 -7.52
C GLY A 79 12.41 -1.72 -8.58
N GLU A 80 12.00 -0.60 -9.17
CA GLU A 80 12.81 0.15 -10.15
C GLU A 80 14.13 0.63 -9.55
N ALA A 81 14.08 1.21 -8.34
CA ALA A 81 15.26 1.71 -7.66
C ALA A 81 16.27 0.58 -7.33
N HIS A 82 15.79 -0.61 -6.93
CA HIS A 82 16.65 -1.78 -6.71
C HIS A 82 17.29 -2.28 -8.02
N SER A 83 16.53 -2.35 -9.12
CA SER A 83 17.04 -2.76 -10.43
C SER A 83 18.14 -1.83 -10.93
N ASN A 84 17.90 -0.51 -10.85
CA ASN A 84 18.86 0.50 -11.27
C ASN A 84 20.16 0.44 -10.45
N TYR A 85 20.05 0.23 -9.14
CA TYR A 85 21.20 0.14 -8.25
C TYR A 85 22.07 -1.10 -8.53
N SER A 86 21.46 -2.28 -8.60
CA SER A 86 22.16 -3.54 -8.86
C SER A 86 22.81 -3.57 -10.26
N GLY A 87 22.19 -2.94 -11.25
CA GLY A 87 22.76 -2.74 -12.58
C GLY A 87 24.00 -1.86 -12.57
N ALA A 88 23.95 -0.74 -11.85
CA ALA A 88 25.09 0.18 -11.70
C ALA A 88 26.27 -0.46 -10.96
N GLU A 89 26.01 -1.24 -9.89
CA GLU A 89 27.06 -1.99 -9.19
C GLU A 89 27.73 -3.02 -10.12
N LYS A 90 26.95 -3.84 -10.85
CA LYS A 90 27.50 -4.82 -11.80
C LYS A 90 28.32 -4.15 -12.89
N ALA A 91 27.86 -3.01 -13.42
CA ALA A 91 28.60 -2.26 -14.42
C ALA A 91 29.94 -1.75 -13.87
N ASN A 92 29.95 -1.17 -12.68
CA ASN A 92 31.18 -0.70 -12.03
C ASN A 92 32.15 -1.84 -11.72
N LEU A 93 31.66 -2.97 -11.20
CA LEU A 93 32.50 -4.15 -10.95
C LEU A 93 33.12 -4.68 -12.23
N ASN A 94 32.39 -4.71 -13.35
CA ASN A 94 32.92 -5.13 -14.65
C ASN A 94 34.00 -4.18 -15.19
N ILE A 95 33.87 -2.87 -14.96
CA ILE A 95 34.87 -1.87 -15.37
C ILE A 95 36.17 -2.01 -14.56
N TRP A 96 36.08 -2.42 -13.29
CA TRP A 96 37.22 -2.50 -12.37
C TRP A 96 37.87 -3.89 -12.31
N SER A 97 37.24 -4.91 -12.92
CA SER A 97 37.76 -6.28 -13.01
C SER A 97 38.30 -6.66 -14.39
N GLY A 98 38.23 -5.75 -15.37
CA GLY A 98 38.92 -5.83 -16.66
C GLY A 98 40.12 -4.90 -16.71
#